data_AF-A0A7S3JDF3-F1
#
_entry.id   AF-A0A7S3JDF3-F1
#
_cell.length_a   1.000
_cell.length_b   1.000
_cell.length_c   1.000
_cell.angle_alpha   90.00
_cell.angle_beta   90.00
_cell.angle_gamma   90.00
#
_symmetry.space_group_name_H-M   'P 1'
#
loop_
_entity.id
_entity.type
_entity.pdbx_description
1 polymer ?
#
loop_
_entity_poly.entity_id
_entity_poly.type
_entity_poly.pdbx_seq_one_letter_code
_entity_poly.pdbx_strand_id
1 'polypeptide(L)'
;MLDIYHILAGSADEVIQNYNNLVGKPSLPPFWALGFHQSSWQYNSTDVLRDVVKNYTSNGFLFDTIWVDIPYMDAYKDFTVNTPAFGDIKGFAAELHGNNNYIVPIIDAAIGFGQDSKGTDWFKTGQDMNVFIKSSKNPGLFEGSLIGKVWPDHAAYVDFMHPNSTKYWC
;
A
#
# COMPACT_ATOMS: atom_id res chain seq x y z
N MET A 1 30.27 -11.98 -6.45
CA MET A 1 30.84 -11.71 -5.12
C MET A 1 30.19 -12.67 -4.14
N LEU A 2 30.95 -13.24 -3.20
CA LEU A 2 30.43 -14.10 -2.15
C LEU A 2 30.55 -13.35 -0.82
N ASP A 3 29.43 -13.12 -0.15
CA ASP A 3 29.38 -12.48 1.16
C ASP A 3 28.68 -13.44 2.13
N ILE A 4 29.40 -13.91 3.16
CA ILE A 4 28.96 -14.98 4.06
C ILE A 4 29.16 -14.53 5.52
N TYR A 5 28.10 -14.65 6.31
CA TYR A 5 28.10 -14.39 7.75
C TYR A 5 27.75 -15.69 8.50
N HIS A 6 28.61 -16.12 9.41
CA HIS A 6 28.35 -17.26 10.30
C HIS A 6 27.98 -16.76 11.69
N ILE A 7 26.74 -17.00 12.11
CA ILE A 7 26.21 -16.57 13.41
C ILE A 7 25.77 -17.82 14.18
N LEU A 8 26.69 -18.41 14.94
CA LEU A 8 26.54 -19.78 15.47
C LEU A 8 26.74 -19.90 16.99
N ALA A 9 27.06 -18.79 17.68
CA ALA A 9 27.38 -18.83 19.10
C ALA A 9 26.13 -18.57 19.95
N GLY A 10 25.96 -19.38 20.99
CA GLY A 10 24.91 -19.23 22.00
C GLY A 10 23.71 -20.16 21.81
N SER A 11 22.67 -19.88 22.57
CA SER A 11 21.33 -20.43 22.43
C SER A 11 20.66 -19.98 21.12
N ALA A 12 19.55 -20.61 20.76
CA ALA A 12 18.78 -20.23 19.57
C ALA A 12 18.32 -18.75 19.62
N ASP A 13 17.91 -18.26 20.79
CA ASP A 13 17.48 -16.87 20.96
C ASP A 13 18.65 -15.89 20.76
N GLU A 14 19.84 -16.23 21.26
CA GLU A 14 21.05 -15.40 21.08
C GLU A 14 21.48 -15.35 19.61
N VAL A 15 21.36 -16.46 18.88
CA VAL A 15 21.62 -16.49 17.43
C VAL A 15 20.66 -15.54 16.69
N ILE A 16 19.36 -15.56 17.00
CA ILE A 16 18.37 -14.66 16.40
C ILE A 16 18.67 -13.19 16.75
N GLN A 17 19.03 -12.91 18.01
CA GLN A 17 19.40 -11.56 18.43
C GLN A 17 20.65 -11.06 17.69
N ASN A 18 21.67 -11.90 17.56
CA ASN A 18 22.90 -11.57 16.85
C ASN A 18 22.66 -11.33 15.36
N TYR A 19 21.78 -12.11 14.73
CA TYR A 19 21.33 -11.84 13.36
C TYR A 19 20.64 -10.48 13.24
N ASN A 20 19.70 -10.16 14.12
CA ASN A 20 19.02 -8.86 14.11
C ASN A 20 19.96 -7.68 14.41
N ASN A 21 21.03 -7.89 15.17
CA ASN A 21 22.08 -6.88 15.36
C ASN A 21 22.87 -6.61 14.06
N LEU A 22 22.96 -7.60 13.16
CA LEU A 22 23.63 -7.45 11.87
C LEU A 22 22.72 -6.80 10.82
N VAL A 23 21.48 -7.29 10.65
CA VAL A 23 20.59 -6.83 9.56
C VAL A 23 19.67 -5.67 9.93
N GLY A 24 19.58 -5.33 11.22
CA GLY A 24 18.67 -4.33 11.75
C GLY A 24 17.63 -4.93 12.69
N LYS A 25 17.36 -4.23 13.79
CA LYS A 25 16.37 -4.66 14.78
C LYS A 25 14.94 -4.37 14.27
N PRO A 26 13.95 -5.20 14.64
CA PRO A 26 12.55 -4.92 14.34
C PRO A 26 12.11 -3.56 14.90
N SER A 27 11.34 -2.82 14.12
CA SER A 27 10.69 -1.59 14.58
C SER A 27 9.59 -1.91 15.59
N LEU A 28 9.38 -1.02 16.57
CA LEU A 28 8.27 -1.13 17.52
C LEU A 28 6.96 -0.72 16.80
N PRO A 29 5.96 -1.62 16.69
CA PRO A 29 4.69 -1.27 16.06
C PRO A 29 3.87 -0.34 16.99
N PRO A 30 2.99 0.50 16.43
CA PRO A 30 2.01 1.21 17.25
C PRO A 30 1.06 0.21 17.92
N PHE A 31 0.58 0.52 19.12
CA PHE A 31 -0.17 -0.43 19.93
C PHE A 31 -1.43 -0.99 19.24
N TRP A 32 -2.14 -0.15 18.48
CA TRP A 32 -3.35 -0.53 17.74
C TRP A 32 -3.11 -1.60 16.67
N ALA A 33 -1.87 -1.71 16.15
CA ALA A 33 -1.51 -2.74 15.17
C ALA A 33 -1.41 -4.15 15.76
N LEU A 34 -1.50 -4.29 17.10
CA LEU A 34 -1.58 -5.56 17.80
C LEU A 34 -3.02 -6.04 18.01
N GLY A 35 -4.00 -5.19 17.66
CA GLY A 35 -5.42 -5.46 17.76
C GLY A 35 -5.93 -6.43 16.69
N PHE A 36 -7.25 -6.60 16.60
CA PHE A 36 -7.85 -7.40 15.53
C PHE A 36 -8.08 -6.55 14.29
N HIS A 37 -7.64 -7.04 13.12
CA HIS A 37 -7.78 -6.37 11.84
C HIS A 37 -8.75 -7.15 10.95
N GLN A 38 -9.76 -6.46 10.39
CA GLN A 38 -10.69 -7.03 9.42
C GLN A 38 -10.36 -6.54 8.02
N SER A 39 -10.27 -7.47 7.06
CA SER A 39 -10.01 -7.18 5.65
C SER A 39 -10.81 -8.09 4.73
N SER A 40 -11.18 -7.58 3.55
CA SER A 40 -11.70 -8.38 2.45
C SER A 40 -11.60 -7.60 1.14
N TRP A 41 -11.17 -8.29 0.08
CA TRP A 41 -11.22 -7.75 -1.28
C TRP A 41 -12.66 -7.51 -1.78
N GLN A 42 -13.67 -8.10 -1.13
CA GLN A 42 -15.06 -8.01 -1.58
C GLN A 42 -15.78 -6.73 -1.13
N TYR A 43 -15.16 -5.90 -0.29
CA TYR A 43 -15.75 -4.64 0.13
C TYR A 43 -15.72 -3.65 -1.02
N ASN A 44 -16.89 -3.42 -1.62
CA ASN A 44 -17.02 -2.72 -2.90
C ASN A 44 -17.71 -1.35 -2.78
N SER A 45 -18.02 -0.88 -1.56
CA SER A 45 -18.51 0.47 -1.30
C SER A 45 -18.27 0.89 0.15
N THR A 46 -18.39 2.19 0.42
CA THR A 46 -18.37 2.70 1.82
C THR A 46 -19.54 2.19 2.65
N ASP A 47 -20.71 1.96 2.05
CA ASP A 47 -21.87 1.42 2.77
C ASP A 47 -21.63 -0.02 3.22
N VAL A 48 -21.01 -0.86 2.38
CA VAL A 48 -20.62 -2.22 2.76
C VAL A 48 -19.62 -2.21 3.91
N LEU A 49 -18.65 -1.28 3.91
CA LEU A 49 -17.71 -1.13 5.03
C LEU A 49 -18.42 -0.76 6.34
N ARG A 50 -19.41 0.13 6.29
CA ARG A 50 -20.23 0.49 7.46
C ARG A 50 -21.06 -0.69 7.95
N ASP A 51 -21.64 -1.48 7.04
CA ASP A 51 -22.39 -2.68 7.41
C ASP A 51 -21.50 -3.73 8.09
N VAL A 52 -20.25 -3.89 7.65
CA VAL A 52 -19.25 -4.74 8.32
C VAL A 52 -19.00 -4.26 9.75
N VAL A 53 -18.69 -2.97 9.93
CA VAL A 53 -18.47 -2.38 11.26
C VAL A 53 -19.70 -2.55 12.17
N LYS A 54 -20.89 -2.30 11.63
CA LYS A 54 -22.16 -2.48 12.34
C LYS A 54 -22.37 -3.94 12.76
N ASN A 55 -22.02 -4.90 11.91
CA ASN A 55 -22.16 -6.32 12.24
C ASN A 55 -21.18 -6.74 13.33
N TYR A 56 -19.92 -6.30 13.28
CA TYR A 56 -18.96 -6.56 14.35
C TYR A 56 -19.44 -6.00 15.69
N THR A 57 -19.79 -4.71 15.72
CA THR A 57 -20.21 -4.02 16.94
C THR A 57 -21.51 -4.57 17.52
N SER A 58 -22.53 -4.84 16.69
CA SER A 58 -23.82 -5.38 17.16
C SER A 58 -23.74 -6.81 17.69
N ASN A 59 -22.74 -7.59 17.28
CA ASN A 59 -22.49 -8.93 17.80
C ASN A 59 -21.46 -8.94 18.95
N GLY A 60 -20.99 -7.79 19.42
CA GLY A 60 -20.04 -7.69 20.52
C GLY A 60 -18.61 -8.11 20.16
N PHE A 61 -18.28 -8.18 18.87
CA PHE A 61 -16.91 -8.44 18.43
C PHE A 61 -16.12 -7.13 18.38
N LEU A 62 -14.95 -7.16 19.01
CA LEU A 62 -14.00 -6.06 19.00
C LEU A 62 -13.10 -6.16 17.76
N PHE A 63 -12.80 -5.02 17.16
CA PHE A 63 -11.77 -4.87 16.15
C PHE A 63 -11.08 -3.53 16.38
N ASP A 64 -9.85 -3.40 15.90
CA ASP A 64 -9.08 -2.16 15.96
C ASP A 64 -9.00 -1.51 14.59
N THR A 65 -8.93 -2.31 13.51
CA THR A 65 -8.65 -1.81 12.16
C THR A 65 -9.54 -2.40 11.10
N ILE A 66 -10.04 -1.56 10.18
CA ILE A 66 -10.64 -1.96 8.91
C ILE A 66 -9.63 -1.72 7.78
N TRP A 67 -9.34 -2.75 7.01
CA TRP A 67 -8.57 -2.62 5.78
C TRP A 67 -9.49 -2.38 4.59
N VAL A 68 -9.04 -1.55 3.66
CA VAL A 68 -9.75 -1.28 2.41
C VAL A 68 -8.86 -1.67 1.23
N ASP A 69 -9.32 -2.65 0.46
CA ASP A 69 -8.62 -3.22 -0.69
C ASP A 69 -8.88 -2.39 -1.96
N ILE A 70 -8.24 -2.78 -3.08
CA ILE A 70 -8.21 -2.04 -4.35
C ILE A 70 -9.55 -1.58 -4.96
N PRO A 71 -10.75 -2.14 -4.64
CA PRO A 71 -12.01 -1.57 -5.16
C PRO A 71 -12.26 -0.11 -4.77
N TYR A 72 -11.59 0.40 -3.71
CA TYR A 72 -11.72 1.81 -3.34
C TYR A 72 -11.09 2.75 -4.36
N MET A 73 -10.13 2.27 -5.15
CA MET A 73 -9.38 3.06 -6.12
C MET A 73 -10.15 3.22 -7.44
N ASP A 74 -10.01 4.37 -8.10
CA ASP A 74 -10.56 4.59 -9.45
C ASP A 74 -9.80 3.70 -10.45
N ALA A 75 -10.51 2.75 -11.07
CA ALA A 75 -9.94 1.77 -11.98
C ALA A 75 -8.65 1.08 -11.44
N TYR A 76 -8.61 0.82 -10.13
CA TYR A 76 -7.47 0.18 -9.44
C TYR A 76 -6.16 0.96 -9.49
N LYS A 77 -6.20 2.29 -9.69
CA LYS A 77 -5.01 3.14 -9.70
C LYS A 77 -4.72 3.70 -8.30
N ASP A 78 -3.48 3.55 -7.83
CA ASP A 78 -3.05 4.13 -6.55
C ASP A 78 -3.34 5.63 -6.45
N PHE A 79 -3.52 6.09 -5.21
CA PHE A 79 -3.75 7.51 -4.88
C PHE A 79 -5.01 8.13 -5.51
N THR A 80 -5.96 7.30 -5.91
CA THR A 80 -7.27 7.72 -6.41
C THR A 80 -8.40 7.15 -5.56
N VAL A 81 -9.62 7.64 -5.77
CA VAL A 81 -10.83 7.11 -5.12
C VAL A 81 -11.92 6.94 -6.17
N ASN A 82 -12.53 5.75 -6.21
CA ASN A 82 -13.74 5.44 -6.97
C ASN A 82 -14.93 6.18 -6.34
N THR A 83 -15.12 7.45 -6.71
CA THR A 83 -16.11 8.32 -6.07
C THR A 83 -17.56 7.81 -6.15
N PRO A 84 -18.02 7.10 -7.20
CA PRO A 84 -19.35 6.48 -7.20
C PRO A 84 -19.62 5.52 -6.03
N ALA A 85 -18.64 4.69 -5.62
CA ALA A 85 -18.83 3.67 -4.59
C ALA A 85 -18.19 4.04 -3.24
N PHE A 86 -17.15 4.88 -3.26
CA PHE A 86 -16.34 5.26 -2.11
C PHE A 86 -16.29 6.78 -1.89
N GLY A 87 -17.27 7.52 -2.41
CA GLY A 87 -17.30 8.98 -2.32
C GLY A 87 -17.22 9.55 -0.90
N ASP A 88 -17.70 8.80 0.10
CA ASP A 88 -17.68 9.18 1.52
C ASP A 88 -16.67 8.38 2.36
N ILE A 89 -15.63 7.82 1.75
CA ILE A 89 -14.58 7.09 2.48
C ILE A 89 -13.90 7.95 3.56
N LYS A 90 -13.87 9.28 3.37
CA LYS A 90 -13.38 10.24 4.38
C LYS A 90 -14.30 10.33 5.59
N GLY A 91 -15.62 10.35 5.39
CA GLY A 91 -16.60 10.31 6.48
C GLY A 91 -16.50 9.01 7.27
N PHE A 92 -16.40 7.88 6.57
CA PHE A 92 -16.17 6.58 7.20
C PHE A 92 -14.87 6.52 8.02
N ALA A 93 -13.77 7.05 7.50
CA ALA A 93 -12.53 7.15 8.26
C ALA A 93 -12.70 7.99 9.55
N ALA A 94 -13.45 9.11 9.48
CA ALA A 94 -13.74 9.93 10.65
C ALA A 94 -14.62 9.20 11.68
N GLU A 95 -15.59 8.39 11.24
CA GLU A 95 -16.42 7.54 12.10
C GLU A 95 -15.57 6.50 12.85
N LEU A 96 -14.64 5.83 12.15
CA LEU A 96 -13.72 4.88 12.78
C LEU A 96 -12.83 5.57 13.83
N HIS A 97 -12.19 6.68 13.47
CA HIS A 97 -11.34 7.41 14.41
C HIS A 97 -12.12 7.93 15.62
N GLY A 98 -13.38 8.33 15.45
CA GLY A 98 -14.28 8.71 16.55
C GLY A 98 -14.55 7.59 17.56
N ASN A 99 -14.34 6.33 17.16
CA ASN A 99 -14.47 5.14 18.00
C ASN A 99 -13.11 4.53 18.41
N ASN A 100 -12.00 5.25 18.22
CA ASN A 100 -10.62 4.75 18.41
C ASN A 100 -10.27 3.53 17.53
N ASN A 101 -10.92 3.41 16.38
CA ASN A 101 -10.57 2.44 15.34
C ASN A 101 -9.81 3.10 14.20
N TYR A 102 -9.12 2.30 13.40
CA TYR A 102 -8.22 2.74 12.35
C TYR A 102 -8.67 2.21 10.99
N ILE A 103 -8.32 2.95 9.94
CA ILE A 103 -8.49 2.55 8.55
C ILE A 103 -7.12 2.38 7.91
N VAL A 104 -6.89 1.28 7.20
CA VAL A 104 -5.66 1.04 6.45
C VAL A 104 -5.98 0.72 5.00
N PRO A 105 -5.72 1.65 4.06
CA PRO A 105 -5.85 1.35 2.64
C PRO A 105 -4.66 0.51 2.16
N ILE A 106 -4.89 -0.38 1.21
CA ILE A 106 -3.81 -0.96 0.41
C ILE A 106 -3.22 0.11 -0.53
N ILE A 107 -1.93 0.01 -0.83
CA ILE A 107 -1.25 0.78 -1.88
C ILE A 107 -0.33 -0.19 -2.62
N ASP A 108 -0.39 -0.20 -3.95
CA ASP A 108 0.47 -1.02 -4.79
C ASP A 108 1.77 -0.27 -5.15
N ALA A 109 2.80 -0.99 -5.61
CA ALA A 109 4.09 -0.38 -5.96
C ALA A 109 4.14 0.18 -7.40
N ALA A 110 3.14 -0.15 -8.23
CA ALA A 110 3.13 0.13 -9.66
C ALA A 110 2.06 1.17 -9.99
N ILE A 111 2.48 2.26 -10.63
CA ILE A 111 1.62 3.39 -10.94
C ILE A 111 0.87 3.10 -12.23
N GLY A 112 -0.41 2.77 -12.08
CA GLY A 112 -1.35 2.58 -13.17
C GLY A 112 -1.59 3.87 -13.95
N PHE A 113 -1.74 3.74 -15.26
CA PHE A 113 -2.06 4.86 -16.14
C PHE A 113 -2.97 4.42 -17.29
N GLY A 114 -3.55 5.39 -17.98
CA GLY A 114 -4.54 5.14 -19.01
C GLY A 114 -5.97 5.07 -18.47
N GLN A 115 -6.91 5.17 -19.42
CA GLN A 115 -8.31 5.56 -19.20
C GLN A 115 -8.45 6.95 -18.55
N ASP A 116 -9.60 7.61 -18.77
CA ASP A 116 -9.91 8.95 -18.27
C ASP A 116 -9.82 8.99 -16.73
N SER A 117 -8.63 9.28 -16.24
CA SER A 117 -8.30 9.29 -14.82
C SER A 117 -8.77 10.61 -14.25
N LYS A 118 -9.62 10.56 -13.21
CA LYS A 118 -9.99 11.79 -12.50
C LYS A 118 -8.91 12.13 -11.47
N GLY A 119 -8.37 13.34 -11.53
CA GLY A 119 -7.42 13.85 -10.55
C GLY A 119 -5.99 14.00 -11.08
N THR A 120 -5.01 13.93 -10.18
CA THR A 120 -3.59 14.05 -10.50
C THR A 120 -3.12 12.90 -11.36
N ASP A 121 -2.40 13.21 -12.44
CA ASP A 121 -1.71 12.20 -13.24
C ASP A 121 -0.38 11.83 -12.56
N TRP A 122 -0.43 10.82 -11.69
CA TRP A 122 0.74 10.32 -10.98
C TRP A 122 1.77 9.68 -11.89
N PHE A 123 1.33 9.12 -13.03
CA PHE A 123 2.25 8.59 -14.02
C PHE A 123 3.04 9.71 -14.69
N LYS A 124 2.37 10.78 -15.17
CA LYS A 124 3.08 11.92 -15.74
C LYS A 124 4.02 12.58 -14.73
N THR A 125 3.58 12.75 -13.49
CA THR A 125 4.42 13.27 -12.39
C THR A 125 5.68 12.42 -12.19
N GLY A 126 5.54 11.08 -12.22
CA GLY A 126 6.67 10.17 -12.09
C GLY A 126 7.63 10.19 -13.29
N GLN A 127 7.10 10.42 -14.49
CA GLN A 127 7.91 10.66 -15.69
C GLN A 127 8.72 11.96 -15.56
N ASP A 128 8.08 13.06 -15.17
CA ASP A 128 8.72 14.37 -14.99
C ASP A 128 9.82 14.35 -13.93
N MET A 129 9.66 13.50 -12.90
CA MET A 129 10.67 13.29 -11.85
C MET A 129 11.72 12.21 -12.18
N ASN A 130 11.54 11.52 -13.31
CA ASN A 130 12.37 10.41 -13.78
C ASN A 130 12.56 9.30 -12.72
N VAL A 131 11.47 8.87 -12.07
CA VAL A 131 11.53 7.91 -10.95
C VAL A 131 11.16 6.47 -11.32
N PHE A 132 10.74 6.20 -12.56
CA PHE A 132 10.38 4.85 -12.97
C PHE A 132 11.60 4.03 -13.42
N ILE A 133 11.56 2.73 -13.14
CA ILE A 133 12.48 1.74 -13.71
C ILE A 133 12.44 1.86 -15.24
N LYS A 134 13.62 1.82 -15.88
CA LYS A 134 13.74 1.99 -17.33
C LYS A 134 13.84 0.66 -18.08
N SER A 135 13.25 0.62 -19.27
CA SER A 135 13.31 -0.53 -20.18
C SER A 135 14.52 -0.45 -21.09
N SER A 136 15.37 -1.48 -21.06
CA SER A 136 16.44 -1.65 -22.05
C SER A 136 15.94 -2.15 -23.40
N LYS A 137 14.75 -2.77 -23.45
CA LYS A 137 14.15 -3.32 -24.68
C LYS A 137 13.37 -2.28 -25.46
N ASN A 138 12.68 -1.38 -24.77
CA ASN A 138 11.78 -0.39 -25.37
C ASN A 138 12.10 1.05 -24.89
N PRO A 139 13.35 1.54 -25.02
CA PRO A 139 13.74 2.84 -24.46
C PRO A 139 13.04 4.05 -25.10
N GLY A 140 12.45 3.89 -26.30
CA GLY A 140 11.73 4.96 -27.00
C GLY A 140 10.24 5.07 -26.66
N LEU A 141 9.69 4.14 -25.87
CA LEU A 141 8.27 4.17 -25.47
C LEU A 141 8.15 4.70 -24.04
N PHE A 142 7.10 5.47 -23.77
CA PHE A 142 6.76 5.94 -22.41
C PHE A 142 7.92 6.64 -21.67
N GLU A 143 8.70 7.44 -22.40
CA GLU A 143 9.92 8.10 -21.89
C GLU A 143 10.94 7.10 -21.28
N GLY A 144 11.01 5.92 -21.90
CA GLY A 144 11.89 4.82 -21.52
C GLY A 144 11.43 4.02 -20.31
N SER A 145 10.27 4.31 -19.72
CA SER A 145 9.76 3.61 -18.54
C SER A 145 9.44 2.14 -18.87
N LEU A 146 9.76 1.23 -17.95
CA LEU A 146 9.36 -0.16 -18.01
C LEU A 146 7.87 -0.27 -17.69
N ILE A 147 7.09 -0.67 -18.69
CA ILE A 147 5.65 -0.89 -18.56
C ILE A 147 5.37 -2.38 -18.39
N GLY A 148 4.60 -2.72 -17.35
CA GLY A 148 4.05 -4.05 -17.15
C GLY A 148 2.53 -4.01 -17.03
N LYS A 149 1.95 -5.17 -16.71
CA LYS A 149 0.52 -5.35 -16.52
C LYS A 149 0.19 -5.88 -15.14
N VAL A 150 -0.66 -5.14 -14.44
CA VAL A 150 -1.17 -5.39 -13.08
C VAL A 150 -2.65 -4.98 -13.02
N TRP A 151 -3.22 -4.72 -11.83
CA TRP A 151 -4.64 -4.39 -11.65
C TRP A 151 -5.18 -3.27 -12.56
N PRO A 152 -4.50 -2.11 -12.70
CA PRO A 152 -4.92 -1.05 -13.63
C PRO A 152 -4.61 -1.33 -15.12
N ASP A 153 -4.33 -2.58 -15.49
CA ASP A 153 -3.95 -3.05 -16.84
C ASP A 153 -2.56 -2.61 -17.32
N HIS A 154 -2.26 -1.31 -17.39
CA HIS A 154 -0.91 -0.82 -17.72
C HIS A 154 -0.34 0.00 -16.56
N ALA A 155 0.88 -0.32 -16.14
CA ALA A 155 1.54 0.39 -15.03
C ALA A 155 3.05 0.49 -15.21
N ALA A 156 3.63 1.55 -14.63
CA ALA A 156 5.07 1.71 -14.49
C ALA A 156 5.52 1.48 -13.05
N TYR A 157 6.74 0.97 -12.87
CA TYR A 157 7.27 0.58 -11.56
C TYR A 157 8.19 1.67 -11.03
N VAL A 158 7.91 2.16 -9.82
CA VAL A 158 8.78 3.13 -9.14
C VAL A 158 10.10 2.46 -8.79
N ASP A 159 11.20 3.09 -9.17
CA ASP A 159 12.52 2.72 -8.69
C ASP A 159 12.73 3.33 -7.30
N PHE A 160 12.38 2.59 -6.24
CA PHE A 160 12.55 3.02 -4.85
C PHE A 160 14.01 3.21 -4.42
N MET A 161 14.98 2.89 -5.27
CA MET A 161 16.39 3.20 -5.06
C MET A 161 16.81 4.52 -5.72
N HIS A 162 15.95 5.10 -6.57
CA HIS A 162 16.23 6.36 -7.23
C HIS A 162 16.19 7.53 -6.22
N PRO A 163 17.12 8.50 -6.25
CA PRO A 163 17.19 9.59 -5.26
C PRO A 163 15.92 10.44 -5.14
N ASN A 164 15.14 10.54 -6.22
CA ASN A 164 13.88 11.30 -6.23
C ASN A 164 12.65 10.47 -5.82
N SER A 165 12.77 9.16 -5.67
CA SER A 165 11.62 8.26 -5.45
C SER A 165 10.91 8.56 -4.12
N THR A 166 11.65 8.80 -3.04
CA THR A 166 11.08 9.19 -1.75
C THR A 166 10.28 10.48 -1.86
N LYS A 167 10.80 11.49 -2.58
CA LYS A 167 10.09 12.76 -2.79
C LYS A 167 8.82 12.59 -3.64
N TYR A 168 8.85 11.65 -4.59
CA TYR A 168 7.68 11.31 -5.40
C TYR A 168 6.61 10.58 -4.59
N TRP A 169 7.03 9.71 -3.67
CA TRP A 169 6.13 8.82 -2.91
C TRP A 169 5.53 9.45 -1.64
N CYS A 170 6.19 10.46 -1.06
CA CYS A 170 5.78 11.14 0.18
C CYS A 170 5.00 12.42 -0.10
#